data_AF-A0A8C3JCW7-F1
#
_entry.id   AF-A0A8C3JCW7-F1
#
_cell.length_a   1.000
_cell.length_b   1.000
_cell.length_c   1.000
_cell.angle_alpha   90.00
_cell.angle_beta   90.00
_cell.angle_gamma   90.00
#
_symmetry.space_group_name_H-M   'P 1'
#
loop_
_entity.id
_entity.type
_entity.pdbx_description
1 polymer ?
#
loop_
_entity_poly.entity_id
_entity_poly.type
_entity_poly.pdbx_seq_one_letter_code
_entity_poly.pdbx_strand_id
1 'polypeptide(L)'
;RPLQLTLALLKPDAVAHPLVLEAVHDTILSNRFLIVRAKELRCGREESRRFYREHADSPASASREIAFFFPEFNEELWYQQEEPRLRCGQVYYNAEERVHCVVGDEGRELP
;
A
#
# COMPACT_ATOMS: atom_id res chain seq x y z
N ARG A 1 11.93 -9.74 13.61
CA ARG A 1 10.75 -10.30 12.91
C ARG A 1 10.60 -9.51 11.62
N PRO A 2 10.37 -10.16 10.46
CA PRO A 2 10.12 -9.43 9.22
C PRO A 2 8.81 -8.63 9.34
N LEU A 3 8.72 -7.49 8.66
CA LEU A 3 7.47 -6.76 8.50
C LEU A 3 6.44 -7.65 7.79
N GLN A 4 5.16 -7.47 8.08
CA GLN A 4 4.09 -8.18 7.37
C GLN A 4 3.38 -7.22 6.42
N LEU A 5 3.12 -7.67 5.20
CA LEU A 5 2.34 -6.91 4.23
C LEU A 5 0.84 -7.14 4.43
N THR A 6 0.08 -6.07 4.26
CA THR A 6 -1.38 -6.09 4.23
C THR A 6 -1.87 -5.10 3.19
N LEU A 7 -3.06 -5.34 2.64
CA LEU A 7 -3.71 -4.42 1.72
C LEU A 7 -4.85 -3.69 2.44
N ALA A 8 -4.87 -2.37 2.33
CA ALA A 8 -5.98 -1.54 2.78
C ALA A 8 -6.71 -0.95 1.56
N LEU A 9 -7.99 -1.26 1.42
CA LEU A 9 -8.87 -0.67 0.40
C LEU A 9 -9.79 0.37 1.05
N LEU A 10 -9.63 1.63 0.67
CA LEU A 10 -10.55 2.70 1.09
C LEU A 10 -11.73 2.76 0.13
N LYS A 11 -12.94 2.67 0.69
CA LYS A 11 -14.19 2.82 -0.07
C LYS A 11 -14.31 4.22 -0.68
N PRO A 12 -15.00 4.37 -1.82
CA PRO A 12 -15.19 5.66 -2.46
C PRO A 12 -15.85 6.68 -1.54
N ASP A 13 -16.79 6.25 -0.69
CA ASP A 13 -17.45 7.14 0.28
C ASP A 13 -16.45 7.71 1.31
N ALA A 14 -15.44 6.92 1.72
CA ALA A 14 -14.41 7.37 2.65
C ALA A 14 -13.42 8.34 1.96
N VAL A 15 -13.05 8.07 0.71
CA VAL A 15 -12.14 8.95 -0.06
C VAL A 15 -12.83 10.25 -0.48
N ALA A 16 -14.16 10.22 -0.68
CA ALA A 16 -14.95 11.42 -0.99
C ALA A 16 -15.01 12.43 0.16
N HIS A 17 -14.67 12.02 1.39
CA HIS A 17 -14.62 12.87 2.56
C HIS A 17 -13.15 13.10 2.99
N PRO A 18 -12.57 14.29 2.70
CA PRO A 18 -11.16 14.57 2.98
C PRO A 18 -10.75 14.29 4.44
N LEU A 19 -11.63 14.61 5.39
CA LEU A 19 -11.39 14.38 6.82
C LEU A 19 -11.24 12.89 7.18
N VAL A 20 -11.96 12.01 6.48
CA VAL A 20 -11.87 10.56 6.73
C VAL A 20 -10.55 10.03 6.18
N LEU A 21 -10.15 10.51 5.00
CA LEU A 21 -8.86 10.15 4.41
C LEU A 21 -7.70 10.56 5.32
N GLU A 22 -7.70 11.82 5.77
CA GLU A 22 -6.70 12.33 6.73
C GLU A 22 -6.68 11.50 8.02
N ALA A 23 -7.84 11.23 8.61
CA ALA A 23 -7.93 10.43 9.84
C ALA A 23 -7.40 9.00 9.65
N VAL A 24 -7.62 8.38 8.48
CA VAL A 24 -7.05 7.05 8.18
C VAL A 24 -5.53 7.13 8.06
N HIS A 25 -5.00 8.15 7.37
CA HIS A 25 -3.56 8.37 7.28
C HIS A 25 -2.94 8.57 8.67
N ASP A 26 -3.51 9.43 9.51
CA ASP A 26 -3.06 9.67 10.88
C ASP A 26 -3.13 8.40 11.74
N THR A 27 -4.17 7.58 11.54
CA THR A 27 -4.31 6.30 12.25
C THR A 27 -3.19 5.33 11.84
N ILE A 28 -2.90 5.22 10.55
CA ILE A 28 -1.82 4.35 10.05
C ILE A 28 -0.46 4.81 10.62
N LEU A 29 -0.20 6.13 10.57
CA LEU A 29 1.04 6.73 11.05
C LEU A 29 1.20 6.56 12.57
N SER A 30 0.16 6.85 13.35
CA SER A 30 0.19 6.74 14.81
C SER A 30 0.37 5.29 15.30
N ASN A 31 -0.16 4.31 14.55
CA ASN A 31 0.03 2.90 14.83
C ASN A 31 1.36 2.32 14.28
N ARG A 32 2.24 3.16 13.74
CA ARG A 32 3.55 2.76 13.17
C ARG A 32 3.45 1.76 12.02
N PHE A 33 2.36 1.82 11.25
CA PHE A 33 2.28 1.11 9.98
C PHE A 33 2.99 1.92 8.91
N LEU A 34 3.69 1.21 8.02
CA LEU A 34 4.40 1.81 6.90
C LEU A 34 3.56 1.62 5.64
N ILE A 35 3.26 2.74 4.98
CA ILE A 35 2.59 2.72 3.67
C ILE A 35 3.67 2.54 2.61
N VAL A 36 3.74 1.36 1.99
CA VAL A 36 4.79 1.03 1.01
C VAL A 36 4.40 1.44 -0.40
N ARG A 37 3.13 1.23 -0.75
CA ARG A 37 2.53 1.63 -2.02
C ARG A 37 1.14 2.20 -1.76
N ALA A 38 0.79 3.23 -2.51
CA ALA A 38 -0.54 3.81 -2.52
C ALA A 38 -0.94 4.05 -3.98
N LYS A 39 -2.21 3.82 -4.30
CA LYS A 39 -2.74 4.05 -5.65
C LYS A 39 -4.20 4.41 -5.54
N GLU A 40 -4.58 5.49 -6.22
CA GLU A 40 -5.99 5.81 -6.43
C GLU A 40 -6.49 5.13 -7.69
N LEU A 41 -7.62 4.45 -7.57
CA LEU A 41 -8.25 3.72 -8.65
C LEU A 41 -9.68 4.22 -8.82
N ARG A 42 -10.05 4.56 -10.06
CA ARG A 42 -11.44 4.79 -10.44
C ARG A 42 -12.04 3.47 -10.89
N CYS A 43 -12.55 2.70 -9.94
CA CYS A 43 -13.16 1.42 -10.25
C CYS A 43 -14.60 1.62 -10.74
N GLY A 44 -14.92 1.09 -11.92
CA GLY A 44 -16.29 1.05 -12.44
C GLY A 44 -17.14 0.02 -11.69
N ARG A 45 -18.47 0.19 -11.70
CA ARG A 45 -19.41 -0.73 -11.01
C ARG A 45 -19.20 -2.20 -11.37
N GLU A 46 -18.86 -2.51 -12.62
CA GLU A 46 -18.65 -3.87 -13.11
C GLU A 46 -17.32 -4.47 -12.62
N GLU A 47 -16.26 -3.68 -12.61
CA GLU A 47 -14.94 -4.08 -12.16
C GLU A 47 -14.92 -4.34 -10.64
N SER A 48 -15.58 -3.47 -9.85
CA SER A 48 -15.72 -3.70 -8.41
C SER A 48 -16.50 -4.98 -8.12
N ARG A 49 -17.58 -5.24 -8.88
CA ARG A 49 -18.37 -6.46 -8.74
C ARG A 49 -17.56 -7.71 -9.09
N ARG A 50 -16.70 -7.63 -10.10
CA ARG A 50 -15.82 -8.75 -10.47
C ARG A 50 -14.84 -9.05 -9.34
N PHE A 51 -14.18 -8.02 -8.82
CA PHE A 51 -13.29 -8.15 -7.67
C PHE A 51 -14.00 -8.79 -6.48
N TYR A 52 -15.10 -8.20 -6.00
CA TYR A 52 -15.81 -8.74 -4.84
C TYR A 52 -16.39 -10.13 -5.07
N ARG A 53 -16.78 -10.50 -6.30
CA ARG A 53 -17.28 -11.84 -6.59
C ARG A 53 -16.17 -12.89 -6.54
N GLU A 54 -15.04 -12.63 -7.19
CA GLU A 54 -13.91 -13.56 -7.22
C GLU A 54 -13.25 -13.72 -5.83
N HIS A 55 -13.37 -12.69 -4.98
CA HIS A 55 -12.78 -12.66 -3.64
C HIS A 55 -13.79 -12.91 -2.50
N ALA A 56 -15.08 -13.12 -2.80
CA ALA A 56 -16.10 -13.48 -1.80
C ALA A 56 -16.04 -14.97 -1.41
N ASP A 57 -15.63 -15.83 -2.33
CA ASP A 57 -15.72 -17.28 -2.17
C ASP A 57 -14.51 -17.90 -1.42
N SER A 58 -13.47 -17.11 -1.11
CA SER A 58 -12.32 -17.53 -0.31
C SER A 58 -11.63 -16.30 0.28
N PRO A 59 -11.19 -16.30 1.56
CA PRO A 59 -10.35 -15.24 2.09
C PRO A 59 -9.11 -15.11 1.21
N ALA A 60 -9.03 -14.04 0.43
CA ALA A 60 -7.84 -13.78 -0.34
C ALA A 60 -6.71 -13.44 0.63
N SER A 61 -5.55 -14.05 0.42
CA SER A 61 -4.33 -13.63 1.13
C SER A 61 -4.01 -12.21 0.69
N ALA A 62 -3.45 -11.39 1.58
CA ALA A 62 -2.95 -10.06 1.24
C ALA A 62 -2.09 -10.08 -0.04
N SER A 63 -1.22 -11.09 -0.21
CA SER A 63 -0.40 -11.26 -1.42
C SER A 63 -1.21 -11.35 -2.72
N ARG A 64 -2.37 -12.05 -2.69
CA ARG A 64 -3.23 -12.21 -3.87
C ARG A 64 -3.94 -10.91 -4.22
N GLU A 65 -4.45 -10.21 -3.22
CA GLU A 65 -5.10 -8.91 -3.44
C GLU A 65 -4.09 -7.86 -3.89
N ILE A 66 -2.89 -7.82 -3.28
CA ILE A 66 -1.81 -6.92 -3.69
C ILE A 66 -1.44 -7.16 -5.15
N ALA A 67 -1.24 -8.41 -5.57
CA ALA A 67 -0.90 -8.73 -6.96
C ALA A 67 -2.01 -8.34 -7.95
N PHE A 68 -3.28 -8.29 -7.52
CA PHE A 68 -4.39 -7.83 -8.36
C PHE A 68 -4.33 -6.31 -8.60
N PHE A 69 -4.12 -5.51 -7.55
CA PHE A 69 -4.11 -4.04 -7.66
C PHE A 69 -2.77 -3.44 -8.08
N PHE A 70 -1.69 -4.15 -7.76
CA PHE A 70 -0.30 -3.80 -8.04
C PHE A 70 0.39 -4.99 -8.73
N PRO A 71 0.03 -5.32 -9.98
CA PRO A 71 0.70 -6.39 -10.74
C PRO A 71 2.20 -6.14 -10.93
N GLU A 72 2.63 -4.88 -10.87
CA GLU A 72 4.02 -4.46 -10.89
C GLU A 72 4.77 -4.69 -9.56
N PHE A 73 4.04 -4.95 -8.47
CA PHE A 73 4.64 -5.11 -7.15
C PHE A 73 5.13 -6.54 -6.94
N ASN A 74 6.44 -6.70 -6.85
CA ASN A 74 7.07 -7.97 -6.54
C ASN A 74 7.32 -8.11 -5.03
N GLU A 75 6.46 -8.87 -4.36
CA GLU A 75 6.54 -9.10 -2.92
C GLU A 75 7.87 -9.76 -2.49
N GLU A 76 8.40 -10.69 -3.28
CA GLU A 76 9.66 -11.38 -2.97
C GLU A 76 10.85 -10.42 -3.02
N LEU A 77 10.93 -9.61 -4.08
CA LEU A 77 11.93 -8.56 -4.23
C LEU A 77 11.83 -7.53 -3.08
N TRP A 78 10.60 -7.17 -2.71
CA TRP A 78 10.34 -6.25 -1.61
C TRP A 78 10.89 -6.78 -0.29
N TYR A 79 10.63 -8.04 0.07
CA TYR A 79 11.17 -8.65 1.28
C TYR A 79 12.71 -8.73 1.28
N GLN A 80 13.33 -8.88 0.11
CA GLN A 80 14.78 -8.99 0.00
C GLN A 80 15.49 -7.62 0.08
N GLN A 81 14.90 -6.57 -0.53
CA GLN A 81 15.59 -5.29 -0.73
C GLN A 81 15.00 -4.14 0.07
N GLU A 82 13.68 -4.03 0.12
CA GLU A 82 12.98 -2.88 0.72
C GLU A 82 12.65 -3.12 2.21
N GLU A 83 12.15 -4.31 2.58
CA GLU A 83 11.79 -4.64 3.98
C GLU A 83 12.92 -4.37 4.98
N PRO A 84 14.17 -4.82 4.74
CA PRO A 84 15.22 -4.63 5.72
C PRO A 84 15.58 -3.14 5.88
N ARG A 85 15.48 -2.37 4.79
CA ARG A 85 15.71 -0.92 4.77
C ARG A 85 14.59 -0.17 5.50
N LEU A 86 13.34 -0.57 5.31
CA LEU A 86 12.18 0.03 6.00
C LEU A 86 12.18 -0.31 7.50
N ARG A 87 12.65 -1.51 7.86
CA ARG A 87 12.71 -1.97 9.25
C ARG A 87 13.87 -1.37 10.04
N CYS A 88 15.04 -1.22 9.41
CA CYS A 88 16.27 -0.78 10.10
C CYS A 88 16.69 0.66 9.75
N GLY A 89 16.18 1.22 8.66
CA GLY A 89 16.54 2.54 8.17
C GLY A 89 15.63 3.65 8.71
N GLN A 90 16.08 4.89 8.54
CA GLN A 90 15.26 6.05 8.84
C GLN A 90 14.25 6.24 7.71
N VAL A 91 12.96 6.13 8.01
CA VAL A 91 11.88 6.30 7.04
C VAL A 91 11.20 7.65 7.25
N TYR A 92 10.78 8.29 6.17
CA TYR A 92 9.96 9.50 6.20
C TYR A 92 8.71 9.30 5.37
N TYR A 93 7.63 9.95 5.75
CA TYR A 93 6.39 9.94 4.99
C TYR A 93 6.44 11.02 3.91
N ASN A 94 6.31 10.63 2.65
CA ASN A 94 6.11 11.54 1.54
C ASN A 94 4.60 11.79 1.37
N ALA A 95 4.15 13.00 1.65
CA ALA A 95 2.74 13.38 1.56
C ALA A 95 2.22 13.48 0.12
N GLU A 96 3.08 13.76 -0.86
CA GLU A 96 2.70 13.85 -2.28
C GLU A 96 2.38 12.46 -2.83
N GLU A 97 3.31 11.52 -2.66
CA GLU A 97 3.17 10.13 -3.09
C GLU A 97 2.34 9.28 -2.11
N ARG A 98 2.05 9.83 -0.92
CA ARG A 98 1.36 9.18 0.21
C ARG A 98 1.97 7.84 0.61
N VAL A 99 3.29 7.70 0.47
CA VAL A 99 4.06 6.51 0.84
C VAL A 99 5.21 6.86 1.78
N HIS A 100 5.72 5.86 2.51
CA HIS A 100 6.96 5.96 3.27
C HIS A 100 8.14 5.63 2.39
N CYS A 101 9.11 6.53 2.37
CA CYS A 101 10.37 6.35 1.68
C CYS A 101 11.50 6.21 2.70
N VAL A 102 12.54 5.47 2.33
CA VAL A 102 13.75 5.33 3.15
C VAL A 102 14.67 6.52 2.85
N VAL A 103 15.16 7.19 3.90
CA VAL A 103 16.18 8.24 3.78
C VAL A 103 17.46 7.61 3.23
N GLY A 104 17.91 8.09 2.07
CA GLY A 104 19.08 7.54 1.34
C GLY A 104 18.77 6.91 -0.02
N ASP A 105 17.57 7.11 -0.57
CA ASP A 105 17.22 6.75 -1.95
C ASP A 105 17.46 7.90 -2.96
N GLU A 106 18.19 8.96 -2.58
CA GLU A 106 18.56 10.09 -3.45
C GLU A 106 19.69 9.76 -4.45
N GLY A 107 19.72 8.58 -5.06
CA GLY A 107 20.88 8.27 -5.91
C GLY A 107 20.90 6.94 -6.66
N ARG A 108 19.79 6.54 -7.27
CA ARG A 108 19.87 5.64 -8.43
C ARG A 108 19.14 6.25 -9.63
N GLU A 109 19.67 7.38 -10.11
CA GLU A 109 19.77 7.57 -11.56
C GLU A 109 20.58 6.39 -12.08
N LEU A 110 19.89 5.39 -12.65
CA LEU A 110 20.54 4.38 -13.47
C LEU A 110 20.93 5.04 -14.81
N PRO A 111 22.14 4.79 -15.34
CA PRO A 111 22.58 5.33 -16.61
C PRO A 111 21.79 4.79 -17.81
#